data_AF-A0A2G9GK73-F1
#
_entry.id   AF-A0A2G9GK73-F1
#
_cell.length_a   1.000
_cell.length_b   1.000
_cell.length_c   1.000
_cell.angle_alpha   90.00
_cell.angle_beta   90.00
_cell.angle_gamma   90.00
#
_symmetry.space_group_name_H-M   'P 1'
#
loop_
_entity.id
_entity.type
_entity.pdbx_description
1 polymer ?
#
loop_
_entity_poly.entity_id
_entity_poly.type
_entity_poly.pdbx_seq_one_letter_code
_entity_poly.pdbx_strand_id
1 'polypeptide(L)'
;MFAHDVVVLPAVLKLYPSTVSLDCRFQAFSPLNFPFGLRRGSRNQKSYRLKAGFWESIRSGILKNNTAQVIEPPSTDEEEEELLPEEFVLAERTKPDGTVEQIMFSSGGDVDVYDLQALCDKVGWPRRPLSKLAAALRNSYIVATLHSISIPAGQEGNGQKKLIGMARATSDHAFNATIWDVVVDPSYQGQGLGKALIEKLIRALLQRDIGNISLFADSQVVEFYRNLGFEPDPEGIKGMFWYPKH
;
A
#
# COMPACT_ATOMS: atom_id res chain seq x y z
N MET A 1 11.83 -18.54 -23.03
CA MET A 1 10.36 -18.49 -22.84
C MET A 1 10.12 -17.46 -21.75
N PHE A 2 9.76 -16.24 -22.15
CA PHE A 2 9.73 -15.08 -21.25
C PHE A 2 8.63 -15.25 -20.21
N ALA A 3 8.97 -15.10 -18.92
CA ALA A 3 8.00 -15.06 -17.85
C ALA A 3 7.03 -13.89 -18.13
N HIS A 4 5.79 -14.24 -18.47
CA HIS A 4 4.71 -13.27 -18.61
C HIS A 4 4.58 -12.49 -17.29
N ASP A 5 4.25 -11.19 -17.34
CA ASP A 5 3.98 -10.33 -16.17
C ASP A 5 2.70 -10.78 -15.40
N VAL A 6 2.58 -12.07 -15.07
CA VAL A 6 1.54 -12.61 -14.21
C VAL A 6 1.92 -12.21 -12.80
N VAL A 7 1.73 -10.94 -12.48
CA VAL A 7 1.92 -10.44 -11.13
C VAL A 7 0.62 -10.69 -10.40
N VAL A 8 0.57 -11.84 -9.75
CA VAL A 8 -0.54 -12.23 -8.89
C VAL A 8 0.06 -12.70 -7.59
N LEU A 9 0.02 -11.82 -6.59
CA LEU A 9 0.42 -12.15 -5.23
C LEU A 9 -0.79 -12.32 -4.32
N PRO A 10 -1.28 -13.57 -4.10
CA PRO A 10 -2.33 -13.84 -3.15
C PRO A 10 -1.76 -14.36 -1.82
N ALA A 11 -0.45 -14.25 -1.55
CA ALA A 11 0.19 -14.93 -0.41
C ALA A 11 -0.58 -14.68 0.90
N VAL A 12 -1.17 -13.48 1.07
CA VAL A 12 -1.99 -13.14 2.24
C VAL A 12 -3.47 -13.49 2.11
N LEU A 13 -4.03 -13.61 0.91
CA LEU A 13 -5.42 -14.03 0.73
C LEU A 13 -5.64 -15.49 1.14
N LYS A 14 -4.61 -16.34 1.05
CA LYS A 14 -4.62 -17.70 1.61
C LYS A 14 -4.54 -17.73 3.15
N LEU A 15 -4.22 -16.61 3.80
CA LEU A 15 -4.05 -16.50 5.26
C LEU A 15 -5.28 -16.00 5.99
N TYR A 16 -6.27 -15.44 5.28
CA TYR A 16 -7.55 -15.13 5.90
C TYR A 16 -8.39 -16.40 5.93
N PRO A 17 -8.79 -16.91 7.12
CA PRO A 17 -9.74 -18.02 7.17
C PRO A 17 -11.00 -17.56 6.44
N SER A 18 -11.42 -18.35 5.44
CA SER A 18 -12.76 -18.30 4.89
C SER A 18 -13.72 -18.29 6.07
N THR A 19 -14.53 -17.22 6.15
CA THR A 19 -15.45 -16.95 7.27
C THR A 19 -16.12 -18.24 7.73
N VAL A 20 -15.75 -18.69 8.93
CA VAL A 20 -16.54 -19.68 9.66
C VAL A 20 -17.88 -19.01 9.93
N SER A 21 -18.94 -19.57 9.34
CA SER A 21 -20.32 -19.23 9.66
C SER A 21 -20.55 -19.55 11.13
N LEU A 22 -20.36 -18.56 12.01
CA LEU A 22 -20.84 -18.63 13.38
C LEU A 22 -22.35 -18.36 13.32
N ASP A 23 -23.11 -19.43 13.21
CA ASP A 23 -24.54 -19.47 13.55
C ASP A 23 -24.69 -19.18 15.05
N CYS A 24 -24.59 -17.91 15.42
CA CYS A 24 -25.08 -17.44 16.71
C CYS A 24 -26.56 -17.08 16.55
N ARG A 25 -27.43 -18.02 16.93
CA ARG A 25 -28.84 -17.75 17.24
C ARG A 25 -28.91 -16.65 18.31
N PHE A 26 -29.12 -15.41 17.89
CA PHE A 26 -29.58 -14.36 18.80
C PHE A 26 -31.10 -14.28 18.72
N GLN A 27 -31.74 -14.67 19.83
CA GLN A 27 -33.17 -14.45 20.05
C GLN A 27 -33.48 -12.95 20.03
N ALA A 28 -34.60 -12.64 19.37
CA ALA A 28 -35.13 -11.30 19.20
C ALA A 28 -35.46 -10.62 20.54
N PHE A 29 -35.07 -9.34 20.65
CA PHE A 29 -35.76 -8.37 21.49
C PHE A 29 -36.03 -7.10 20.67
N SER A 30 -37.29 -6.68 20.71
CA SER A 30 -37.90 -5.61 19.92
C SER A 30 -37.36 -4.20 20.26
N PRO A 31 -37.47 -3.23 19.33
CA PRO A 31 -36.97 -1.87 19.54
C PRO A 31 -38.00 -0.96 20.24
N LEU A 32 -37.50 -0.03 21.05
CA LEU A 32 -38.23 1.16 21.49
C LEU A 32 -37.61 2.41 20.84
N ASN A 33 -38.47 3.40 20.62
CA ASN A 33 -38.43 4.34 19.51
C ASN A 33 -38.07 5.77 19.98
N PHE A 34 -37.34 6.51 19.11
CA PHE A 34 -37.24 7.99 18.94
C PHE A 34 -36.50 8.89 19.97
N PRO A 35 -36.08 10.14 19.64
CA PRO A 35 -35.87 10.79 18.32
C PRO A 35 -34.54 11.59 18.16
N PHE A 36 -34.22 11.89 16.89
CA PHE A 36 -33.47 13.01 16.27
C PHE A 36 -32.53 13.95 17.07
N GLY A 37 -31.36 14.21 16.47
CA GLY A 37 -30.57 15.42 16.69
C GLY A 37 -29.31 15.51 15.81
N LEU A 38 -29.40 16.15 14.64
CA LEU A 38 -28.25 16.60 13.87
C LEU A 38 -27.45 17.62 14.70
N ARG A 39 -26.12 17.49 14.76
CA ARG A 39 -25.18 18.63 14.82
C ARG A 39 -23.82 18.27 14.24
N ARG A 40 -23.45 19.00 13.20
CA ARG A 40 -22.13 19.04 12.56
C ARG A 40 -21.24 19.97 13.40
N GLY A 41 -20.05 19.52 13.79
CA GLY A 41 -19.08 20.33 14.54
C GLY A 41 -17.66 20.04 14.05
N SER A 42 -17.00 21.07 13.52
CA SER A 42 -15.63 21.07 13.05
C SER A 42 -14.64 21.38 14.18
N ARG A 43 -13.41 20.85 14.03
CA ARG A 43 -12.15 20.98 14.78
C ARG A 43 -11.98 22.14 15.78
N ASN A 44 -11.39 21.82 16.93
CA ASN A 44 -10.06 22.31 17.34
C ASN A 44 -9.64 21.69 18.69
N GLN A 45 -8.52 20.95 18.72
CA GLN A 45 -7.85 20.61 19.98
C GLN A 45 -6.49 21.31 20.01
N LYS A 46 -6.43 22.39 20.79
CA LYS A 46 -5.17 22.88 21.38
C LYS A 46 -5.02 22.17 22.73
N SER A 47 -3.94 21.43 22.94
CA SER A 47 -3.53 21.01 24.28
C SER A 47 -2.21 21.70 24.62
N TYR A 48 -2.17 22.32 25.80
CA TYR A 48 -0.99 22.94 26.36
C TYR A 48 -0.41 22.01 27.44
N ARG A 49 0.89 21.72 27.28
CA ARG A 49 1.95 21.61 28.29
C ARG A 49 1.57 21.24 29.74
N LEU A 50 2.08 20.10 30.19
CA LEU A 50 2.67 19.97 31.55
C LEU A 50 3.97 19.16 31.47
N LYS A 51 5.05 19.78 31.95
CA LYS A 51 6.36 19.16 32.21
C LYS A 51 6.38 18.67 33.66
N ALA A 52 6.83 17.44 33.87
CA ALA A 52 7.52 16.96 35.07
C ALA A 52 8.33 15.75 34.58
N GLY A 53 9.65 15.68 34.65
CA GLY A 53 10.47 15.84 35.86
C GLY A 53 11.00 14.45 36.22
N PHE A 54 11.95 13.92 35.44
CA PHE A 54 12.52 12.58 35.67
C PHE A 54 14.07 12.53 35.65
N TRP A 55 14.77 13.66 35.44
CA TRP A 55 16.22 13.65 35.23
C TRP A 55 17.04 14.55 36.18
N GLU A 56 16.58 14.77 37.40
CA GLU A 56 17.37 15.39 38.49
C GLU A 56 18.16 14.33 39.31
N SER A 57 18.69 13.27 38.68
CA SER A 57 19.46 12.26 39.43
C SER A 57 20.74 11.72 38.76
N ILE A 58 21.14 12.24 37.59
CA ILE A 58 22.47 11.90 37.04
C ILE A 58 23.28 13.17 36.78
N ARG A 59 23.66 13.84 37.87
CA ARG A 59 24.89 14.63 37.94
C ARG A 59 25.53 14.48 39.31
N SER A 60 26.19 13.36 39.51
CA SER A 60 27.38 13.33 40.37
C SER A 60 28.28 12.18 39.93
N GLY A 61 29.48 12.56 39.46
CA GLY A 61 30.67 11.71 39.45
C GLY A 61 30.68 10.54 38.46
N ILE A 62 31.48 10.68 37.39
CA ILE A 62 32.70 9.89 37.20
C ILE A 62 33.25 10.21 35.80
N LEU A 63 34.40 10.86 35.81
CA LEU A 63 35.33 10.95 34.69
C LEU A 63 36.05 9.61 34.57
N LYS A 64 35.94 8.93 33.43
CA LYS A 64 37.01 8.06 32.86
C LYS A 64 36.65 7.60 31.45
N ASN A 65 37.58 7.86 30.55
CA ASN A 65 37.66 7.55 29.12
C ASN A 65 37.00 6.24 28.68
N ASN A 66 36.13 6.34 27.67
CA ASN A 66 36.09 5.38 26.56
C ASN A 66 35.41 6.01 25.35
N THR A 67 35.88 5.63 24.16
CA THR A 67 35.42 6.02 22.84
C THR A 67 33.93 5.71 22.68
N ALA A 68 33.07 6.67 23.03
CA ALA A 68 31.65 6.63 22.74
C ALA A 68 31.44 7.49 21.50
N GLN A 69 30.97 6.89 20.41
CA GLN A 69 30.35 7.65 19.34
C GLN A 69 29.20 8.43 19.97
N VAL A 70 29.33 9.75 19.97
CA VAL A 70 28.29 10.66 20.40
C VAL A 70 27.16 10.51 19.40
N ILE A 71 26.12 9.76 19.77
CA ILE A 71 24.85 9.79 19.04
C ILE A 71 24.27 11.16 19.37
N GLU A 72 24.44 12.10 18.45
CA GLU A 72 23.80 13.40 18.55
C GLU A 72 22.29 13.19 18.56
N PRO A 73 21.54 13.81 19.50
CA PRO A 73 20.08 13.80 19.43
C PRO A 73 19.67 14.50 18.13
N PRO A 74 18.68 13.98 17.39
CA PRO A 74 18.26 14.60 16.13
C PRO A 74 17.85 16.05 16.39
N SER A 75 18.61 16.96 15.81
CA SER A 75 18.38 18.40 15.88
C SER A 75 17.18 18.77 15.03
N THR A 76 16.18 19.36 15.70
CA THR A 76 15.24 20.40 15.23
C THR A 76 14.72 20.34 13.79
N ASP A 77 13.42 20.07 13.70
CA ASP A 77 12.50 20.61 12.71
C ASP A 77 12.97 20.46 11.25
N GLU A 78 13.28 19.23 10.84
CA GLU A 78 13.11 18.88 9.44
C GLU A 78 11.59 18.88 9.21
N GLU A 79 11.09 19.93 8.57
CA GLU A 79 9.77 19.91 7.96
C GLU A 79 9.75 18.66 7.07
N GLU A 80 9.09 17.59 7.51
CA GLU A 80 8.80 16.43 6.66
C GLU A 80 8.02 16.99 5.46
N GLU A 81 8.73 17.31 4.37
CA GLU A 81 8.11 17.67 3.10
C GLU A 81 7.23 16.47 2.75
N GLU A 82 5.91 16.64 2.88
CA GLU A 82 4.94 15.63 2.56
C GLU A 82 5.06 15.35 1.04
N LEU A 83 5.82 14.32 0.68
CA LEU A 83 6.13 13.98 -0.71
C LEU A 83 4.82 13.72 -1.45
N LEU A 84 4.46 14.69 -2.31
CA LEU A 84 3.24 14.66 -3.09
C LEU A 84 3.19 13.42 -3.99
N PRO A 85 1.99 12.91 -4.30
CA PRO A 85 1.83 11.83 -5.27
C PRO A 85 2.50 12.18 -6.60
N GLU A 86 3.34 11.27 -7.10
CA GLU A 86 3.87 11.35 -8.46
C GLU A 86 2.81 10.81 -9.43
N GLU A 87 2.43 11.61 -10.43
CA GLU A 87 1.57 11.16 -11.54
C GLU A 87 2.21 11.47 -12.89
N PHE A 88 2.29 10.47 -13.77
CA PHE A 88 2.82 10.65 -15.12
C PHE A 88 2.40 9.51 -16.06
N VAL A 89 2.39 9.81 -17.37
CA VAL A 89 2.06 8.85 -18.42
C VAL A 89 3.24 7.91 -18.64
N LEU A 90 3.03 6.60 -18.46
CA LEU A 90 4.01 5.55 -18.75
C LEU A 90 4.06 5.19 -20.22
N ALA A 91 2.91 5.19 -20.89
CA ALA A 91 2.78 4.82 -22.29
C ALA A 91 1.55 5.48 -22.91
N GLU A 92 1.63 5.76 -24.21
CA GLU A 92 0.51 6.25 -25.01
C GLU A 92 0.39 5.41 -26.27
N ARG A 93 -0.86 5.13 -26.69
CA ARG A 93 -1.17 4.36 -27.89
C ARG A 93 -2.35 4.97 -28.61
N THR A 94 -2.25 5.15 -29.92
CA THR A 94 -3.37 5.57 -30.76
C THR A 94 -4.02 4.34 -31.38
N LYS A 95 -5.34 4.18 -31.17
CA LYS A 95 -6.15 3.12 -31.77
C LYS A 95 -6.53 3.50 -33.20
N PRO A 96 -6.89 2.52 -34.07
CA PRO A 96 -7.25 2.79 -35.47
C PRO A 96 -8.46 3.72 -35.66
N ASP A 97 -9.34 3.81 -34.66
CA ASP A 97 -10.48 4.71 -34.62
C ASP A 97 -10.09 6.16 -34.24
N GLY A 98 -8.80 6.43 -34.02
CA GLY A 98 -8.27 7.71 -33.57
C GLY A 98 -8.33 7.93 -32.06
N THR A 99 -8.88 6.98 -31.28
CA THR A 99 -8.90 7.06 -29.82
C THR A 99 -7.48 6.93 -29.27
N VAL A 100 -7.06 7.85 -28.41
CA VAL A 100 -5.77 7.78 -27.70
C VAL A 100 -5.97 7.10 -26.36
N GLU A 101 -5.19 6.08 -26.06
CA GLU A 101 -5.12 5.41 -24.76
C GLU A 101 -3.80 5.75 -24.08
N GLN A 102 -3.88 6.37 -22.91
CA GLN A 102 -2.75 6.64 -22.04
C GLN A 102 -2.75 5.71 -20.84
N ILE A 103 -1.59 5.15 -20.51
CA ILE A 103 -1.37 4.39 -19.29
C ILE A 103 -0.72 5.32 -18.27
N MET A 104 -1.49 5.72 -17.27
CA MET A 104 -1.07 6.65 -16.23
C MET A 104 -0.62 5.89 -14.98
N PHE A 105 0.56 6.22 -14.46
CA PHE A 105 1.01 5.82 -13.13
C PHE A 105 0.64 6.89 -12.10
N SER A 106 0.29 6.48 -10.87
CA SER A 106 0.10 7.36 -9.73
C SER A 106 0.59 6.69 -8.45
N SER A 107 1.39 7.37 -7.61
CA SER A 107 1.93 6.83 -6.35
C SER A 107 1.12 7.19 -5.08
N GLY A 108 0.01 7.90 -5.21
CA GLY A 108 -0.75 8.37 -4.04
C GLY A 108 -2.20 8.79 -4.34
N GLY A 109 -2.84 8.14 -5.31
CA GLY A 109 -4.23 8.42 -5.66
C GLY A 109 -5.24 7.65 -4.78
N ASP A 110 -6.43 8.24 -4.60
CA ASP A 110 -7.57 7.52 -4.04
C ASP A 110 -7.98 6.37 -4.96
N VAL A 111 -8.04 5.16 -4.38
CA VAL A 111 -8.48 3.95 -5.08
C VAL A 111 -9.90 3.62 -4.64
N ASP A 112 -10.82 3.65 -5.60
CA ASP A 112 -12.18 3.20 -5.35
C ASP A 112 -12.20 1.68 -5.07
N VAL A 113 -12.86 1.30 -3.97
CA VAL A 113 -12.87 -0.10 -3.51
C VAL A 113 -13.65 -1.02 -4.44
N TYR A 114 -14.61 -0.50 -5.20
CA TYR A 114 -15.36 -1.27 -6.20
C TYR A 114 -14.51 -1.50 -7.45
N ASP A 115 -13.75 -0.50 -7.89
CA ASP A 115 -12.79 -0.65 -9.00
C ASP A 115 -11.71 -1.67 -8.65
N LEU A 116 -11.15 -1.58 -7.43
CA LEU A 116 -10.18 -2.56 -6.96
C LEU A 116 -10.78 -3.96 -6.85
N GLN A 117 -12.01 -4.10 -6.33
CA GLN A 117 -12.68 -5.40 -6.28
C GLN A 117 -12.91 -5.96 -7.68
N ALA A 118 -13.35 -5.15 -8.63
CA ALA A 118 -13.54 -5.57 -10.03
C ALA A 118 -12.22 -6.00 -10.68
N LEU A 119 -11.10 -5.35 -10.36
CA LEU A 119 -9.77 -5.76 -10.80
C LEU A 119 -9.36 -7.10 -10.16
N CYS A 120 -9.57 -7.27 -8.86
CA CYS A 120 -9.31 -8.51 -8.14
C CYS A 120 -10.15 -9.68 -8.68
N ASP A 121 -11.42 -9.46 -9.01
CA ASP A 121 -12.30 -10.49 -9.59
C ASP A 121 -11.74 -11.04 -10.91
N LYS A 122 -11.15 -10.18 -11.76
CA LYS A 122 -10.56 -10.60 -13.05
C LYS A 122 -9.37 -11.53 -12.91
N VAL A 123 -8.61 -11.42 -11.82
CA VAL A 123 -7.45 -12.30 -11.53
C VAL A 123 -7.83 -13.47 -10.63
N GLY A 124 -9.12 -13.66 -10.35
CA GLY A 124 -9.64 -14.78 -9.56
C GLY A 124 -9.36 -14.68 -8.06
N TRP A 125 -9.11 -13.47 -7.53
CA TRP A 125 -8.93 -13.30 -6.09
C TRP A 125 -10.26 -13.41 -5.35
N PRO A 126 -10.29 -14.05 -4.16
CA PRO A 126 -11.51 -14.10 -3.38
C PRO A 126 -11.88 -12.70 -2.89
N ARG A 127 -13.19 -12.41 -2.89
CA ARG A 127 -13.71 -11.12 -2.41
C ARG A 127 -13.46 -10.97 -0.91
N ARG A 128 -13.05 -9.76 -0.54
CA ARG A 128 -12.83 -9.33 0.85
C ARG A 128 -13.96 -8.39 1.28
N PRO A 129 -14.31 -8.31 2.57
CA PRO A 129 -15.25 -7.29 3.05
C PRO A 129 -14.75 -5.88 2.67
N LEU A 130 -15.56 -5.11 1.93
CA LEU A 130 -15.16 -3.81 1.37
C LEU A 130 -14.72 -2.82 2.45
N SER A 131 -15.33 -2.85 3.63
CA SER A 131 -14.92 -2.01 4.76
C SER A 131 -13.50 -2.31 5.25
N LYS A 132 -13.09 -3.58 5.24
CA LYS A 132 -11.72 -3.99 5.57
C LYS A 132 -10.74 -3.64 4.46
N LEU A 133 -11.15 -3.77 3.20
CA LEU A 133 -10.35 -3.36 2.05
C LEU A 133 -10.08 -1.85 2.06
N ALA A 134 -11.11 -1.04 2.30
CA ALA A 134 -11.00 0.41 2.48
C ALA A 134 -10.04 0.78 3.62
N ALA A 135 -10.13 0.07 4.75
CA ALA A 135 -9.21 0.27 5.87
C ALA A 135 -7.77 -0.12 5.52
N ALA A 136 -7.56 -1.21 4.77
CA ALA A 136 -6.23 -1.63 4.34
C ALA A 136 -5.59 -0.60 3.40
N LEU A 137 -6.36 -0.05 2.45
CA LEU A 137 -5.89 1.01 1.56
C LEU A 137 -5.50 2.26 2.35
N ARG A 138 -6.39 2.76 3.22
CA ARG A 138 -6.13 3.97 4.02
C ARG A 138 -4.92 3.86 4.95
N ASN A 139 -4.66 2.67 5.49
CA ASN A 139 -3.52 2.42 6.39
C ASN A 139 -2.29 1.90 5.65
N SER A 140 -2.26 1.95 4.32
CA SER A 140 -1.06 1.64 3.55
C SER A 140 -0.25 2.90 3.35
N TYR A 141 1.07 2.75 3.43
CA TYR A 141 1.99 3.86 3.29
C TYR A 141 2.05 4.38 1.85
N ILE A 142 1.99 3.46 0.88
CA ILE A 142 1.88 3.77 -0.55
C ILE A 142 0.87 2.84 -1.20
N VAL A 143 0.00 3.42 -2.03
CA VAL A 143 -0.85 2.72 -2.98
C VAL A 143 -0.52 3.24 -4.37
N ALA A 144 0.28 2.47 -5.11
CA ALA A 144 0.62 2.77 -6.48
C ALA A 144 -0.44 2.18 -7.43
N THR A 145 -0.82 2.93 -8.46
CA THR A 145 -1.85 2.50 -9.42
C THR A 145 -1.43 2.71 -10.86
N LEU A 146 -2.02 1.89 -11.73
CA LEU A 146 -2.04 2.07 -13.17
C LEU A 146 -3.47 2.31 -13.62
N HIS A 147 -3.67 3.37 -14.39
CA HIS A 147 -4.96 3.67 -15.00
C HIS A 147 -4.84 3.74 -16.52
N SER A 148 -5.75 3.08 -17.24
CA SER A 148 -5.98 3.36 -18.66
C SER A 148 -6.90 4.56 -18.77
N ILE A 149 -6.49 5.57 -19.52
CA ILE A 149 -7.26 6.78 -19.82
C ILE A 149 -7.53 6.77 -21.32
N SER A 150 -8.79 6.58 -21.71
CA SER A 150 -9.20 6.60 -23.12
C SER A 150 -9.77 7.97 -23.50
N ILE A 151 -9.14 8.62 -24.48
CA ILE A 151 -9.48 9.95 -25.00
C ILE A 151 -9.99 9.78 -26.45
N PRO A 152 -11.30 9.96 -26.71
CA PRO A 152 -11.86 9.82 -28.06
C PRO A 152 -11.32 10.87 -29.03
N ALA A 153 -11.26 10.51 -30.32
CA ALA A 153 -10.85 11.43 -31.38
C ALA A 153 -11.76 12.68 -31.40
N GLY A 154 -11.15 13.86 -31.34
CA GLY A 154 -11.87 15.15 -31.42
C GLY A 154 -12.52 15.62 -30.11
N GLN A 155 -12.28 14.96 -28.98
CA GLN A 155 -12.62 15.49 -27.65
C GLN A 155 -11.39 16.06 -26.94
N GLU A 156 -11.48 17.31 -26.50
CA GLU A 156 -10.57 17.89 -25.51
C GLU A 156 -11.22 17.72 -24.13
N GLY A 157 -10.65 16.88 -23.26
CA GLY A 157 -11.18 16.66 -21.91
C GLY A 157 -10.59 15.44 -21.20
N ASN A 158 -11.02 15.25 -19.94
CA ASN A 158 -10.60 14.10 -19.12
C ASN A 158 -11.21 12.82 -19.69
N GLY A 159 -10.35 11.99 -20.30
CA GLY A 159 -10.74 10.68 -20.83
C GLY A 159 -11.30 9.74 -19.76
N GLN A 160 -11.94 8.66 -20.20
CA GLN A 160 -12.45 7.66 -19.27
C GLN A 160 -11.29 6.94 -18.58
N LYS A 161 -11.20 7.10 -17.26
CA LYS A 161 -10.16 6.50 -16.40
C LYS A 161 -10.64 5.13 -15.90
N LYS A 162 -9.81 4.11 -16.07
CA LYS A 162 -10.07 2.73 -15.63
C LYS A 162 -8.87 2.19 -14.87
N LEU A 163 -9.07 1.67 -13.67
CA LEU A 163 -8.01 0.98 -12.91
C LEU A 163 -7.63 -0.32 -13.62
N ILE A 164 -6.34 -0.45 -13.97
CA ILE A 164 -5.79 -1.62 -14.67
C ILE A 164 -4.61 -2.25 -13.93
N GLY A 165 -4.14 -1.64 -12.83
CA GLY A 165 -3.11 -2.22 -11.98
C GLY A 165 -3.01 -1.51 -10.64
N MET A 166 -2.57 -2.23 -9.62
CA MET A 166 -2.35 -1.69 -8.27
C MET A 166 -1.21 -2.43 -7.58
N ALA A 167 -0.36 -1.70 -6.87
CA ALA A 167 0.60 -2.23 -5.92
C ALA A 167 0.45 -1.50 -4.58
N ARG A 168 0.48 -2.23 -3.46
CA ARG A 168 0.24 -1.68 -2.13
C ARG A 168 1.35 -2.07 -1.16
N ALA A 169 1.89 -1.11 -0.42
CA ALA A 169 2.91 -1.32 0.60
C ALA A 169 2.52 -0.70 1.95
N THR A 170 2.78 -1.42 3.04
CA THR A 170 2.77 -0.85 4.41
C THR A 170 4.20 -0.53 4.82
N SER A 171 4.38 0.40 5.75
CA SER A 171 5.69 0.76 6.29
C SER A 171 5.60 1.15 7.76
N ASP A 172 6.73 1.11 8.46
CA ASP A 172 6.93 1.78 9.75
C ASP A 172 7.28 3.27 9.61
N HIS A 173 7.27 3.80 8.38
CA HIS A 173 7.58 5.19 8.01
C HIS A 173 9.04 5.60 8.24
N ALA A 174 9.95 4.63 8.46
CA ALA A 174 11.35 4.93 8.70
C ALA A 174 12.28 3.95 7.97
N PHE A 175 12.17 2.65 8.25
CA PHE A 175 13.18 1.69 7.83
C PHE A 175 12.62 0.62 6.90
N ASN A 176 11.40 0.16 7.19
CA ASN A 176 10.87 -1.08 6.63
C ASN A 176 9.61 -0.80 5.82
N ALA A 177 9.50 -1.41 4.64
CA ALA A 177 8.26 -1.57 3.92
C ALA A 177 8.02 -3.02 3.49
N THR A 178 6.75 -3.40 3.42
CA THR A 178 6.32 -4.69 2.89
C THR A 178 5.29 -4.49 1.79
N ILE A 179 5.59 -4.99 0.60
CA ILE A 179 4.68 -5.00 -0.55
C ILE A 179 3.75 -6.21 -0.39
N TRP A 180 2.44 -5.94 -0.38
CA TRP A 180 1.40 -6.93 -0.09
C TRP A 180 0.63 -7.37 -1.34
N ASP A 181 -0.18 -6.46 -1.88
CA ASP A 181 -1.03 -6.73 -3.03
C ASP A 181 -0.35 -6.16 -4.27
N VAL A 182 -0.12 -6.98 -5.28
CA VAL A 182 0.29 -6.53 -6.62
C VAL A 182 -0.57 -7.25 -7.64
N VAL A 183 -1.26 -6.46 -8.47
CA VAL A 183 -2.22 -6.95 -9.45
C VAL A 183 -2.18 -6.10 -10.70
N VAL A 184 -2.27 -6.75 -11.86
CA VAL A 184 -2.43 -6.12 -13.18
C VAL A 184 -3.57 -6.83 -13.91
N ASP A 185 -4.44 -6.04 -14.55
CA ASP A 185 -5.56 -6.55 -15.35
C ASP A 185 -5.02 -7.55 -16.39
N PRO A 186 -5.60 -8.76 -16.53
CA PRO A 186 -5.11 -9.77 -17.47
C PRO A 186 -4.93 -9.28 -18.90
N SER A 187 -5.78 -8.33 -19.34
CA SER A 187 -5.72 -7.74 -20.69
C SER A 187 -4.48 -6.86 -20.91
N TYR A 188 -3.79 -6.49 -19.82
CA TYR A 188 -2.63 -5.60 -19.77
C TYR A 188 -1.35 -6.32 -19.34
N GLN A 189 -1.42 -7.63 -19.07
CA GLN A 189 -0.24 -8.44 -18.72
C GLN A 189 0.63 -8.75 -19.95
N GLY A 190 1.90 -9.07 -19.71
CA GLY A 190 2.89 -9.37 -20.76
C GLY A 190 3.39 -8.14 -21.53
N GLN A 191 3.14 -6.94 -21.00
CA GLN A 191 3.49 -5.65 -21.62
C GLN A 191 4.52 -4.86 -20.80
N GLY A 192 5.12 -5.47 -19.77
CA GLY A 192 6.07 -4.84 -18.85
C GLY A 192 5.43 -3.94 -17.78
N LEU A 193 4.10 -3.87 -17.72
CA LEU A 193 3.39 -2.98 -16.80
C LEU A 193 3.54 -3.39 -15.33
N GLY A 194 3.57 -4.70 -15.04
CA GLY A 194 3.82 -5.19 -13.68
C GLY A 194 5.22 -4.81 -13.19
N LYS A 195 6.23 -4.97 -14.05
CA LYS A 195 7.60 -4.53 -13.79
C LYS A 195 7.66 -3.01 -13.54
N ALA A 196 7.10 -2.21 -14.45
CA ALA A 196 7.10 -0.76 -14.33
C ALA A 196 6.43 -0.29 -13.02
N LEU A 197 5.29 -0.89 -12.67
CA LEU A 197 4.57 -0.58 -11.43
C LEU A 197 5.43 -0.83 -10.19
N ILE A 198 6.13 -1.97 -10.12
CA ILE A 198 6.99 -2.30 -8.97
C ILE A 198 8.25 -1.43 -8.94
N GLU A 199 8.90 -1.20 -10.07
CA GLU A 199 10.08 -0.33 -10.12
C GLU A 199 9.76 1.09 -9.65
N LYS A 200 8.59 1.63 -10.03
CA LYS A 200 8.15 2.95 -9.56
C LYS A 200 7.75 2.95 -8.09
N LEU A 201 7.08 1.90 -7.61
CA LEU A 201 6.80 1.74 -6.18
C LEU A 201 8.10 1.71 -5.34
N ILE A 202 9.11 0.94 -5.78
CA ILE A 202 10.42 0.88 -5.11
C ILE A 202 11.08 2.25 -5.09
N ARG A 203 11.11 2.97 -6.23
CA ARG A 203 11.66 4.33 -6.29
C ARG A 203 10.95 5.28 -5.32
N ALA A 204 9.63 5.23 -5.24
CA ALA A 204 8.86 6.05 -4.32
C ALA A 204 9.15 5.73 -2.84
N LEU A 205 9.38 4.46 -2.50
CA LEU A 205 9.80 4.05 -1.16
C LEU A 205 11.23 4.54 -0.85
N LEU A 206 12.16 4.42 -1.79
CA LEU A 206 13.56 4.87 -1.62
C LEU A 206 13.66 6.40 -1.51
N GLN A 207 12.85 7.16 -2.25
CA GLN A 207 12.76 8.63 -2.12
C GLN A 207 12.27 9.06 -0.72
N ARG A 208 11.55 8.17 -0.03
CA ARG A 208 11.07 8.35 1.35
C ARG A 208 12.03 7.73 2.38
N ASP A 209 13.28 7.49 1.98
CA ASP A 209 14.36 6.91 2.80
C ASP A 209 14.08 5.50 3.37
N ILE A 210 13.17 4.75 2.75
CA ILE A 210 12.90 3.36 3.15
C ILE A 210 13.87 2.42 2.42
N GLY A 211 14.90 1.99 3.12
CA GLY A 211 15.94 1.09 2.57
C GLY A 211 15.59 -0.39 2.58
N ASN A 212 14.77 -0.88 3.54
CA ASN A 212 14.43 -2.30 3.65
C ASN A 212 13.05 -2.61 3.07
N ILE A 213 13.00 -3.12 1.84
CA ILE A 213 11.76 -3.40 1.12
C ILE A 213 11.60 -4.92 0.97
N SER A 214 10.54 -5.46 1.56
CA SER A 214 10.22 -6.88 1.58
C SER A 214 8.94 -7.21 0.82
N LEU A 215 8.81 -8.46 0.40
CA LEU A 215 7.56 -9.02 -0.12
C LEU A 215 7.52 -10.52 0.16
N PHE A 216 6.33 -11.10 0.09
CA PHE A 216 6.16 -12.54 0.02
C PHE A 216 5.85 -12.88 -1.43
N ALA A 217 6.46 -13.92 -2.01
CA ALA A 217 6.23 -14.32 -3.40
C ALA A 217 5.66 -15.75 -3.45
N ASP A 218 4.60 -15.98 -4.25
CA ASP A 218 4.20 -17.34 -4.62
C ASP A 218 5.29 -17.93 -5.55
N SER A 219 5.48 -19.26 -5.52
CA SER A 219 6.57 -19.93 -6.24
C SER A 219 6.63 -19.61 -7.74
N GLN A 220 5.49 -19.34 -8.36
CA GLN A 220 5.37 -19.04 -9.80
C GLN A 220 5.92 -17.67 -10.19
N VAL A 221 6.01 -16.73 -9.24
CA VAL A 221 6.41 -15.34 -9.50
C VAL A 221 7.76 -14.97 -8.86
N VAL A 222 8.43 -15.93 -8.21
CA VAL A 222 9.77 -15.71 -7.62
C VAL A 222 10.75 -15.19 -8.66
N GLU A 223 10.79 -15.81 -9.84
CA GLU A 223 11.73 -15.39 -10.91
C GLU A 223 11.43 -13.98 -11.43
N PHE A 224 10.16 -13.58 -11.46
CA PHE A 224 9.78 -12.21 -11.80
C PHE A 224 10.40 -11.22 -10.81
N TYR A 225 10.26 -11.45 -9.50
CA TYR A 225 10.83 -10.57 -8.47
C TYR A 225 12.37 -10.64 -8.40
N ARG A 226 12.98 -11.80 -8.65
CA ARG A 226 14.44 -11.91 -8.79
C ARG A 226 15.01 -11.02 -9.88
N ASN A 227 14.32 -10.96 -11.03
CA ASN A 227 14.71 -10.07 -12.13
C ASN A 227 14.56 -8.57 -11.80
N LEU A 228 13.85 -8.23 -10.71
CA LEU A 228 13.74 -6.86 -10.18
C LEU A 228 14.73 -6.59 -9.04
N GLY A 229 15.59 -7.57 -8.69
CA GLY A 229 16.61 -7.44 -7.65
C GLY A 229 16.20 -7.95 -6.27
N PHE A 230 15.02 -8.56 -6.11
CA PHE A 230 14.65 -9.22 -4.85
C PHE A 230 15.39 -10.55 -4.68
N GLU A 231 15.88 -10.82 -3.48
CA GLU A 231 16.54 -12.07 -3.13
C GLU A 231 15.67 -12.90 -2.18
N PRO A 232 15.39 -14.19 -2.48
CA PRO A 232 14.72 -15.07 -1.53
C PRO A 232 15.68 -15.52 -0.42
N ASP A 233 15.21 -15.50 0.82
CA ASP A 233 15.93 -15.96 2.00
C ASP A 233 17.37 -15.39 2.16
N PRO A 234 17.56 -14.05 2.09
CA PRO A 234 18.88 -13.45 2.24
C PRO A 234 19.48 -13.84 3.59
N GLU A 235 20.73 -14.30 3.59
CA GLU A 235 21.46 -14.75 4.79
C GLU A 235 20.74 -15.85 5.59
N GLY A 236 19.81 -16.58 4.96
CA GLY A 236 19.02 -17.63 5.61
C GLY A 236 17.85 -17.13 6.45
N ILE A 237 17.52 -15.83 6.40
CA ILE A 237 16.33 -15.25 7.04
C ILE A 237 15.08 -15.90 6.43
N LYS A 238 14.11 -16.27 7.29
CA LYS A 238 12.86 -16.92 6.87
C LYS A 238 11.63 -16.08 7.20
N GLY A 239 10.79 -15.87 6.20
CA GLY A 239 9.42 -15.40 6.42
C GLY A 239 8.60 -16.47 7.15
N MET A 240 7.95 -16.11 8.25
CA MET A 240 7.11 -17.03 9.01
C MET A 240 5.68 -16.49 9.13
N PHE A 241 4.72 -17.40 9.10
CA PHE A 241 3.31 -17.09 9.30
C PHE A 241 2.82 -17.76 10.59
N TRP A 242 2.09 -17.00 11.40
CA TRP A 242 1.48 -17.54 12.61
C TRP A 242 0.07 -18.06 12.32
N TYR A 243 -0.19 -19.28 12.77
CA TYR A 243 -1.51 -19.89 12.73
C TYR A 243 -1.98 -20.18 14.15
N PRO A 244 -3.13 -19.66 14.58
CA PRO A 244 -3.68 -20.00 15.89
C PRO A 244 -3.94 -21.51 15.96
N LYS A 245 -3.45 -22.15 17.02
CA LYS A 245 -3.85 -23.52 17.35
C LYS A 245 -5.22 -23.45 18.00
N HIS A 246 -6.17 -24.24 17.47
CA HIS A 246 -7.50 -24.42 18.05
C HIS A 246 -7.44 -24.99 19.47
#